data_AF-A0A7J5XRB4-F1
#
_entry.id   AF-A0A7J5XRB4-F1
#
_cell.length_a   1.000
_cell.length_b   1.000
_cell.length_c   1.000
_cell.angle_alpha   90.00
_cell.angle_beta   90.00
_cell.angle_gamma   90.00
#
_symmetry.space_group_name_H-M   'P 1'
#
loop_
_entity.id
_entity.type
_entity.pdbx_description
1 polymer ?
#
loop_
_entity_poly.entity_id
_entity_poly.type
_entity_poly.pdbx_seq_one_letter_code
_entity_poly.pdbx_strand_id
1 'polypeptide(L)'
;MRLTSAGTHTFTLVVSQYEKQNTINYTLRVNGQWKGLTSGGCGNYKDSYKHNPIYQINMERAGPLLIELRGSRQYSVGFEMVTVSMVGDPGPASFQKKNSGDYRYSLESEHLNCGFCYMEAELVPAGLYNVIPTTFLPKQEGPFFLDFSSTSALKVSQLQ
;
A
#
# COMPACT_ATOMS: atom_id res chain seq x y z
N MET A 1 -19.72 11.32 15.26
CA MET A 1 -20.41 12.36 16.07
C MET A 1 -21.36 13.15 15.15
N ARG A 2 -22.68 13.14 15.37
CA ARG A 2 -23.64 13.98 14.60
C ARG A 2 -23.87 15.29 15.34
N LEU A 3 -23.64 16.41 14.68
CA LEU A 3 -23.92 17.75 15.21
C LEU A 3 -25.39 18.08 14.92
N THR A 4 -26.19 18.24 15.97
CA THR A 4 -27.64 18.47 15.86
C THR A 4 -28.05 19.92 16.09
N SER A 5 -27.10 20.82 16.35
CA SER A 5 -27.35 22.24 16.59
C SER A 5 -26.32 23.15 15.92
N ALA A 6 -26.79 24.31 15.45
CA ALA A 6 -25.94 25.38 14.95
C ALA A 6 -25.20 26.04 16.12
N GLY A 7 -23.88 26.20 16.00
CA GLY A 7 -23.01 26.79 17.02
C GLY A 7 -21.53 26.67 16.64
N THR A 8 -20.66 27.36 17.40
CA THR A 8 -19.21 27.25 17.23
C THR A 8 -18.72 25.95 17.88
N HIS A 9 -18.18 25.04 17.07
CA HIS A 9 -17.65 23.75 17.53
C HIS A 9 -16.13 23.74 17.37
N THR A 10 -15.42 23.38 18.44
CA THR A 10 -13.96 23.22 18.41
C THR A 10 -13.63 21.79 18.02
N PHE A 11 -12.94 21.61 16.90
CA PHE A 11 -12.43 20.32 16.46
C PHE A 11 -10.92 20.28 16.64
N THR A 12 -10.42 19.17 17.19
CA THR A 12 -8.99 18.87 17.16
C THR A 12 -8.68 18.15 15.85
N LEU A 13 -8.03 18.85 14.93
CA LEU A 13 -7.47 18.23 13.74
C LEU A 13 -6.18 17.49 14.13
N VAL A 14 -6.26 16.17 14.28
CA VAL A 14 -5.06 15.34 14.41
C VAL A 14 -4.51 15.08 13.02
N VAL A 15 -3.47 15.83 12.64
CA VAL A 15 -2.71 15.55 11.42
C VAL A 15 -1.63 14.54 11.79
N SER A 16 -1.80 13.27 11.41
CA SER A 16 -0.68 12.33 11.45
C SER A 16 0.27 12.67 10.29
N GLN A 17 1.19 13.62 10.51
CA GLN A 17 2.29 13.82 9.58
C GLN A 17 3.32 12.72 9.82
N TYR A 18 3.52 11.86 8.83
CA TYR A 18 4.72 11.03 8.78
C TYR A 18 5.83 11.88 8.14
N GLU A 19 6.94 12.07 8.87
CA GLU A 19 8.15 12.65 8.29
C GLU A 19 8.82 11.59 7.42
N LYS A 20 8.64 11.72 6.10
CA LYS A 20 9.40 10.95 5.12
C LYS A 20 10.89 11.15 5.41
N GLN A 21 11.64 10.05 5.60
CA GLN A 21 13.08 10.15 5.81
C GLN A 21 13.72 11.04 4.73
N ASN A 22 14.53 12.03 5.14
CA ASN A 22 15.17 13.05 4.28
C ASN A 22 16.12 12.50 3.20
N THR A 23 16.22 11.17 3.07
CA THR A 23 17.06 10.43 2.13
C THR A 23 16.27 9.83 0.96
N ILE A 24 14.93 9.88 1.00
CA ILE A 24 14.09 9.33 -0.08
C ILE A 24 13.93 10.35 -1.21
N ASN A 25 14.79 10.23 -2.23
CA ASN A 25 14.86 11.17 -3.35
C ASN A 25 14.08 10.72 -4.60
N TYR A 26 13.71 9.44 -4.70
CA TYR A 26 13.02 8.90 -5.87
C TYR A 26 11.62 8.47 -5.48
N THR A 27 10.61 8.92 -6.24
CA THR A 27 9.23 8.49 -6.10
C THR A 27 8.64 8.18 -7.46
N LEU A 28 8.16 6.95 -7.64
CA LEU A 28 7.45 6.50 -8.83
C LEU A 28 6.01 6.19 -8.45
N ARG A 29 5.06 6.85 -9.13
CA ARG A 29 3.63 6.62 -8.99
C ARG A 29 3.11 5.74 -10.10
N VAL A 30 2.35 4.70 -9.76
CA VAL A 30 1.50 3.98 -10.71
C VAL A 30 0.03 4.28 -10.43
N ASN A 31 -0.75 4.35 -11.51
CA ASN A 31 -2.20 4.54 -11.46
C ASN A 31 -2.85 3.20 -11.84
N GLY A 32 -3.63 2.63 -10.94
CA GLY A 32 -4.31 1.35 -11.15
C GLY A 32 -5.78 1.42 -10.81
N GLN A 33 -6.48 0.29 -10.97
CA GLN A 33 -7.88 0.15 -10.56
C GLN A 33 -8.19 -1.30 -10.21
N TRP A 34 -9.12 -1.48 -9.28
CA TRP A 34 -9.84 -2.74 -9.10
C TRP A 34 -11.12 -2.69 -9.94
N LYS A 35 -11.28 -3.62 -10.89
CA LYS A 35 -12.45 -3.71 -11.76
C LYS A 35 -12.72 -5.14 -12.22
N GLY A 36 -13.98 -5.57 -12.17
CA GLY A 36 -14.40 -6.90 -12.59
C GLY A 36 -13.64 -7.99 -11.84
N LEU A 37 -12.90 -8.82 -12.59
CA LEU A 37 -12.15 -9.93 -12.02
C LEU A 37 -11.03 -9.48 -11.07
N THR A 38 -10.46 -8.28 -11.30
CA THR A 38 -9.34 -7.76 -10.52
C THR A 38 -9.74 -7.22 -9.14
N SER A 39 -11.04 -7.13 -8.85
CA SER A 39 -11.57 -6.74 -7.54
C SER A 39 -11.58 -7.95 -6.59
N GLY A 40 -10.41 -8.53 -6.35
CA GLY A 40 -10.26 -9.86 -5.75
C GLY A 40 -10.41 -9.91 -4.23
N GLY A 41 -10.30 -8.77 -3.53
CA GLY A 41 -10.28 -8.70 -2.07
C GLY A 41 -8.97 -9.18 -1.47
N CYS A 42 -8.83 -9.11 -0.14
CA CYS A 42 -7.60 -9.44 0.56
C CYS A 42 -7.35 -10.96 0.62
N GLY A 43 -6.21 -11.37 1.20
CA GLY A 43 -5.76 -12.78 1.24
C GLY A 43 -6.72 -13.78 1.92
N ASN A 44 -7.74 -13.30 2.64
CA ASN A 44 -8.81 -14.13 3.19
C ASN A 44 -9.69 -14.77 2.08
N TYR A 45 -9.76 -14.15 0.90
CA TYR A 45 -10.58 -14.59 -0.23
C TYR A 45 -9.73 -15.33 -1.28
N LYS A 46 -9.22 -16.51 -0.92
CA LYS A 46 -8.21 -17.25 -1.70
C LYS A 46 -8.56 -17.44 -3.19
N ASP A 47 -9.84 -17.69 -3.49
CA ASP A 47 -10.29 -17.96 -4.86
C ASP A 47 -10.23 -16.74 -5.76
N SER A 48 -10.43 -15.54 -5.21
CA SER A 48 -10.47 -14.28 -5.95
C SER A 48 -9.20 -13.44 -5.78
N TYR A 49 -8.48 -13.61 -4.68
CA TYR A 49 -7.27 -12.84 -4.35
C TYR A 49 -6.22 -12.87 -5.47
N LYS A 50 -6.03 -14.05 -6.09
CA LYS A 50 -5.06 -14.26 -7.18
C LYS A 50 -5.29 -13.38 -8.41
N HIS A 51 -6.45 -12.76 -8.55
CA HIS A 51 -6.78 -11.90 -9.68
C HIS A 51 -6.51 -10.41 -9.43
N ASN A 52 -6.17 -10.00 -8.20
CA ASN A 52 -5.84 -8.60 -7.91
C ASN A 52 -4.65 -8.14 -8.76
N PRO A 53 -4.54 -6.84 -9.11
CA PRO A 53 -3.41 -6.32 -9.87
C PRO A 53 -2.06 -6.69 -9.23
N ILE A 54 -1.04 -6.95 -10.03
CA ILE A 54 0.31 -7.25 -9.52
C ILE A 54 1.31 -6.30 -10.18
N TYR A 55 2.06 -5.57 -9.36
CA TYR A 55 3.15 -4.71 -9.81
C TYR A 55 4.48 -5.32 -9.37
N GLN A 56 5.39 -5.56 -10.31
CA GLN A 56 6.73 -6.00 -10.00
C GLN A 56 7.67 -4.80 -9.92
N ILE A 57 8.39 -4.69 -8.81
CA ILE A 57 9.45 -3.70 -8.61
C ILE A 57 10.82 -4.38 -8.64
N ASN A 58 11.80 -3.69 -9.22
CA ASN A 58 13.20 -4.09 -9.20
C ASN A 58 14.00 -3.16 -8.30
N MET A 59 14.50 -3.70 -7.19
CA MET A 59 15.47 -3.05 -6.31
C MET A 59 16.88 -3.33 -6.84
N GLU A 60 17.46 -2.38 -7.58
CA GLU A 60 18.82 -2.56 -8.13
C GLU A 60 19.90 -2.61 -7.05
N ARG A 61 19.65 -1.94 -5.92
CA ARG A 61 20.52 -1.92 -4.74
C ARG A 61 19.67 -2.10 -3.48
N ALA A 62 20.25 -2.72 -2.47
CA ALA A 62 19.60 -2.81 -1.17
C ALA A 62 19.46 -1.42 -0.54
N GLY A 63 18.34 -1.15 0.10
CA GLY A 63 18.09 0.15 0.72
C GLY A 63 16.67 0.33 1.22
N PRO A 64 16.35 1.55 1.72
CA PRO A 64 15.03 1.84 2.25
C PRO A 64 13.99 1.91 1.14
N LEU A 65 12.79 1.44 1.46
CA LEU A 65 11.63 1.45 0.59
C LEU A 65 10.38 1.85 1.39
N LEU A 66 9.67 2.85 0.88
CA LEU A 66 8.35 3.26 1.30
C LEU A 66 7.37 2.95 0.17
N ILE A 67 6.30 2.22 0.48
CA ILE A 67 5.20 1.96 -0.45
C ILE A 67 3.95 2.58 0.15
N GLU A 68 3.24 3.41 -0.62
CA GLU A 68 1.97 4.00 -0.20
C GLU A 68 0.85 3.62 -1.18
N LEU A 69 -0.28 3.17 -0.66
CA LEU A 69 -1.48 2.88 -1.44
C LEU A 69 -2.58 3.86 -1.08
N ARG A 70 -3.12 4.54 -2.09
CA ARG A 70 -4.25 5.48 -1.98
C ARG A 70 -5.40 4.98 -2.84
N GLY A 71 -6.52 4.60 -2.23
CA GLY A 71 -7.76 4.19 -2.90
C GLY A 71 -8.96 5.05 -2.50
N SER A 72 -10.16 4.61 -2.85
CA SER A 72 -11.39 5.29 -2.42
C SER A 72 -11.52 5.29 -0.90
N ARG A 73 -11.95 6.43 -0.33
CA ARG A 73 -12.16 6.61 1.12
C ARG A 73 -13.25 5.70 1.70
N GLN A 74 -14.08 5.09 0.85
CA GLN A 74 -15.12 4.15 1.27
C GLN A 74 -14.60 2.71 1.44
N TYR A 75 -13.35 2.43 1.07
CA TYR A 75 -12.77 1.10 1.15
C TYR A 75 -11.61 1.05 2.14
N SER A 76 -11.57 -0.03 2.92
CA SER A 76 -10.35 -0.43 3.62
C SER A 76 -9.41 -1.07 2.60
N VAL A 77 -8.19 -0.53 2.47
CA VAL A 77 -7.20 -0.94 1.47
C VAL A 77 -5.92 -1.45 2.14
N GLY A 78 -5.21 -2.32 1.44
CA GLY A 78 -3.96 -2.92 1.90
C GLY A 78 -3.20 -3.50 0.73
N PHE A 79 -1.94 -3.84 0.95
CA PHE A 79 -1.15 -4.54 -0.05
C PHE A 79 -0.20 -5.55 0.58
N GLU A 80 0.26 -6.48 -0.24
CA GLU A 80 1.27 -7.45 0.11
C GLU A 80 2.48 -7.29 -0.82
N MET A 81 3.68 -7.37 -0.27
CA MET A 81 4.94 -7.39 -1.00
C MET A 81 5.54 -8.79 -0.86
N VAL A 82 5.73 -9.49 -1.97
CA VAL A 82 6.22 -10.87 -2.04
C VAL A 82 7.56 -10.88 -2.76
N THR A 83 8.54 -11.56 -2.17
CA THR A 83 9.87 -11.72 -2.76
C THR A 83 9.81 -12.73 -3.91
N VAL A 84 10.26 -12.31 -5.09
CA VAL A 84 10.38 -13.18 -6.28
C VAL A 84 11.80 -13.74 -6.36
N SER A 85 12.79 -12.87 -6.23
CA SER A 85 14.21 -13.24 -6.22
C SER A 85 15.02 -12.20 -5.46
N MET A 86 16.06 -12.63 -4.74
CA MET A 86 17.04 -11.74 -4.10
C MET A 86 18.42 -11.97 -4.70
N VAL A 87 19.23 -10.92 -4.74
CA VAL A 87 20.64 -10.98 -5.13
C VAL A 87 21.49 -11.07 -3.86
N GLY A 88 22.34 -12.10 -3.78
CA GLY A 88 23.21 -12.36 -2.64
C GLY A 88 22.59 -13.30 -1.60
N ASP A 89 23.34 -13.55 -0.51
CA ASP A 89 22.92 -14.46 0.55
C ASP A 89 21.75 -13.89 1.38
N PRO A 90 20.81 -14.74 1.83
CA PRO A 90 19.70 -14.31 2.66
C PRO A 90 20.19 -13.85 4.04
N GLY A 91 20.45 -12.56 4.15
CA GLY A 91 20.73 -11.90 5.42
C GLY A 91 19.48 -11.74 6.30
N PRO A 92 19.62 -11.18 7.51
CA PRO A 92 18.51 -10.98 8.45
C PRO A 92 17.39 -10.06 7.94
N ALA A 93 17.66 -9.24 6.91
CA ALA A 93 16.68 -8.40 6.24
C ALA A 93 15.87 -9.13 5.15
N SER A 94 16.18 -10.40 4.86
CA SER A 94 15.43 -11.20 3.91
C SER A 94 14.04 -11.54 4.44
N PHE A 95 13.04 -11.54 3.55
CA PHE A 95 11.68 -11.92 3.87
C PHE A 95 11.06 -12.62 2.65
N GLN A 96 10.11 -13.52 2.88
CA GLN A 96 9.30 -14.08 1.78
C GLN A 96 8.11 -13.18 1.46
N LYS A 97 7.54 -12.54 2.49
CA LYS A 97 6.35 -11.69 2.37
C LYS A 97 6.33 -10.61 3.45
N LYS A 98 5.93 -9.40 3.06
CA LYS A 98 5.56 -8.28 3.94
C LYS A 98 4.17 -7.77 3.55
N ASN A 99 3.50 -7.05 4.45
CA ASN A 99 2.21 -6.43 4.19
C ASN A 99 2.17 -5.00 4.75
N SER A 100 1.18 -4.22 4.34
CA SER A 100 0.93 -2.86 4.80
C SER A 100 0.36 -2.74 6.22
N GLY A 101 0.22 -3.85 6.95
CA GLY A 101 -0.47 -3.92 8.23
C GLY A 101 -2.00 -4.03 8.10
N ASP A 102 -2.69 -3.66 9.17
CA ASP A 102 -4.14 -3.85 9.30
C ASP A 102 -4.95 -3.01 8.30
N TYR A 103 -5.98 -3.63 7.73
CA TYR A 103 -7.00 -2.95 6.93
C TYR A 103 -7.86 -2.10 7.87
N ARG A 104 -7.50 -0.82 8.01
CA ARG A 104 -8.22 0.09 8.92
C ARG A 104 -9.65 0.29 8.41
N TYR A 105 -10.62 -0.05 9.27
CA TYR A 105 -12.04 0.17 9.03
C TYR A 105 -12.48 1.49 9.64
N SER A 106 -13.41 2.19 9.00
CA SER A 106 -14.07 3.36 9.55
C SER A 106 -15.24 2.92 10.43
N LEU A 107 -15.06 2.95 11.75
CA LEU A 107 -16.20 3.18 12.64
C LEU A 107 -16.63 4.65 12.47
N GLU A 108 -17.94 4.90 12.50
CA GLU A 108 -18.68 6.07 11.98
C GLU A 108 -18.23 7.49 12.44
N SER A 109 -17.11 7.63 13.15
CA SER A 109 -16.63 8.92 13.68
C SER A 109 -15.19 9.30 13.33
N GLU A 110 -14.37 8.41 12.74
CA GLU A 110 -12.98 8.74 12.36
C GLU A 110 -12.64 8.21 10.96
N HIS A 111 -13.09 8.95 9.94
CA HIS A 111 -12.89 8.64 8.51
C HIS A 111 -11.45 8.86 8.00
N LEU A 112 -10.46 9.12 8.87
CA LEU A 112 -9.20 9.71 8.39
C LEU A 112 -8.24 8.74 7.67
N ASN A 113 -8.42 7.42 7.79
CA ASN A 113 -7.47 6.44 7.21
C ASN A 113 -8.09 5.42 6.24
N CYS A 114 -9.39 5.50 5.93
CA CYS A 114 -9.95 4.65 4.88
C CYS A 114 -9.49 5.13 3.51
N GLY A 115 -9.12 4.20 2.64
CA GLY A 115 -8.49 4.50 1.35
C GLY A 115 -7.00 4.88 1.44
N PHE A 116 -6.32 4.68 2.57
CA PHE A 116 -4.87 4.90 2.66
C PHE A 116 -4.16 3.85 3.54
N CYS A 117 -3.05 3.31 3.06
CA CYS A 117 -2.11 2.55 3.88
C CYS A 117 -0.70 2.69 3.32
N TYR A 118 0.30 2.35 4.13
CA TYR A 118 1.70 2.37 3.72
C TYR A 118 2.49 1.26 4.40
N MET A 119 3.68 1.00 3.86
CA MET A 119 4.69 0.13 4.45
C MET A 119 6.04 0.81 4.29
N GLU A 120 6.76 0.98 5.39
CA GLU A 120 8.14 1.44 5.39
C GLU A 120 9.05 0.27 5.78
N ALA A 121 10.14 0.10 5.03
CA ALA A 121 11.19 -0.85 5.34
C ALA A 121 12.54 -0.14 5.20
N GLU A 122 13.32 -0.09 6.28
CA GLU A 122 14.64 0.57 6.30
C GLU A 122 15.65 -0.11 5.37
N LEU A 123 15.50 -1.43 5.18
CA LEU A 123 16.37 -2.24 4.34
C LEU A 123 15.57 -3.32 3.62
N VAL A 124 15.37 -3.14 2.32
CA VAL A 124 14.94 -4.17 1.38
C VAL A 124 16.15 -4.61 0.58
N PRO A 125 16.47 -5.92 0.51
CA PRO A 125 17.57 -6.42 -0.32
C PRO A 125 17.42 -6.07 -1.81
N ALA A 126 18.53 -6.14 -2.55
CA ALA A 126 18.46 -6.03 -4.01
C ALA A 126 17.73 -7.27 -4.58
N GLY A 127 16.82 -7.07 -5.54
CA GLY A 127 15.98 -8.16 -6.02
C GLY A 127 14.70 -7.73 -6.73
N LEU A 128 13.89 -8.73 -7.07
CA LEU A 128 12.57 -8.57 -7.68
C LEU A 128 11.50 -8.88 -6.64
N TYR A 129 10.50 -8.00 -6.59
CA TYR A 129 9.40 -8.11 -5.63
C TYR A 129 8.08 -7.80 -6.31
N ASN A 130 7.07 -8.62 -6.03
CA ASN A 130 5.70 -8.39 -6.48
C ASN A 130 4.91 -7.68 -5.39
N VAL A 131 4.14 -6.67 -5.76
CA VAL A 131 3.30 -5.87 -4.88
C VAL A 131 1.86 -5.99 -5.35
N ILE A 132 1.00 -6.48 -4.47
CA ILE A 132 -0.40 -6.82 -4.76
C ILE A 132 -1.32 -5.90 -3.94
N PRO A 133 -1.79 -4.77 -4.52
CA PRO A 133 -2.77 -3.92 -3.88
C PRO A 133 -4.17 -4.54 -3.90
N THR A 134 -4.86 -4.51 -2.78
CA THR A 134 -6.21 -5.06 -2.63
C THR A 134 -7.11 -4.16 -1.78
N THR A 135 -8.41 -4.28 -2.02
CA THR A 135 -9.43 -3.89 -1.05
C THR A 135 -9.62 -5.01 -0.02
N PHE A 136 -10.24 -4.72 1.13
CA PHE A 136 -10.54 -5.76 2.12
C PHE A 136 -11.52 -6.79 1.56
N LEU A 137 -12.65 -6.35 1.01
CA LEU A 137 -13.68 -7.22 0.45
C LEU A 137 -13.55 -7.33 -1.08
N PRO A 138 -13.88 -8.48 -1.69
CA PRO A 138 -13.98 -8.61 -3.15
C PRO A 138 -15.10 -7.73 -3.73
N LYS A 139 -15.08 -7.54 -5.05
CA LYS A 139 -16.06 -6.76 -5.84
C LYS A 139 -16.15 -5.27 -5.45
N GLN A 140 -15.20 -4.76 -4.69
CA GLN A 140 -15.04 -3.34 -4.44
C GLN A 140 -14.22 -2.73 -5.58
N GLU A 141 -14.90 -1.99 -6.47
CA GLU A 141 -14.30 -1.43 -7.67
C GLU A 141 -13.91 0.04 -7.48
N GLY A 142 -12.78 0.43 -8.03
CA GLY A 142 -12.35 1.83 -8.02
C GLY A 142 -10.89 2.04 -8.37
N PRO A 143 -10.51 3.29 -8.66
CA PRO A 143 -9.12 3.64 -8.93
C PRO A 143 -8.28 3.62 -7.65
N PHE A 144 -6.98 3.43 -7.83
CA PHE A 144 -5.98 3.63 -6.79
C PHE A 144 -4.68 4.21 -7.35
N PHE A 145 -3.90 4.82 -6.47
CA PHE A 145 -2.51 5.20 -6.69
C PHE A 145 -1.62 4.35 -5.81
N LEU A 146 -0.50 3.88 -6.37
CA LEU A 146 0.51 3.14 -5.63
C LEU A 146 1.86 3.83 -5.86
N ASP A 147 2.42 4.37 -4.79
CA ASP A 147 3.66 5.15 -4.81
C ASP A 147 4.80 4.33 -4.23
N PHE A 148 5.88 4.23 -4.99
CA PHE A 148 7.13 3.58 -4.58
C PHE A 148 8.19 4.63 -4.35
N SER A 149 8.71 4.68 -3.15
CA SER A 149 9.59 5.73 -2.65
C SER A 149 10.88 5.10 -2.12
N SER A 150 12.04 5.50 -2.64
CA SER A 150 13.34 4.91 -2.31
C SER A 150 14.50 5.92 -2.43
N THR A 151 15.69 5.51 -1.98
CA THR A 151 16.94 6.27 -2.14
C THR A 151 17.58 6.12 -3.53
N SER A 152 17.13 5.14 -4.33
CA SER A 152 17.63 4.86 -5.69
C SER A 152 16.48 4.62 -6.66
N ALA A 153 16.69 4.90 -7.95
CA ALA A 153 15.66 4.72 -8.97
C ALA A 153 15.11 3.29 -9.00
N LEU A 154 13.79 3.16 -9.11
CA LEU A 154 13.10 1.87 -9.20
C LEU A 154 12.57 1.66 -10.61
N LYS A 155 12.62 0.41 -11.07
CA LYS A 155 11.86 -0.02 -12.25
C LYS A 155 10.61 -0.73 -11.78
N VAL A 156 9.46 -0.34 -12.34
CA VAL A 156 8.15 -0.92 -12.01
C VAL A 156 7.47 -1.38 -13.29
N SER A 157 6.90 -2.59 -13.25
CA SER A 157 6.12 -3.16 -14.34
C SER A 157 4.82 -3.75 -13.80
N GLN A 158 3.73 -3.66 -14.56
CA GLN A 158 2.48 -4.32 -14.23
C GLN A 158 2.48 -5.73 -14.85
N LEU A 159 2.22 -6.76 -14.04
CA LEU A 159 2.15 -8.15 -14.49
C LEU A 159 0.71 -8.60 -14.80
N GLN A 160 -0.27 -8.04 -14.09
CA GLN A 160 -1.71 -8.20 -14.36
C GLN A 160 -2.50 -6.98 -13.89
#